data_AF-A0A2V8SPF8-F1
#
_entry.id   AF-A0A2V8SPF8-F1
#
_cell.length_a   1.000
_cell.length_b   1.000
_cell.length_c   1.000
_cell.angle_alpha   90.00
_cell.angle_beta   90.00
_cell.angle_gamma   90.00
#
_symmetry.space_group_name_H-M   'P 1'
#
loop_
_entity.id
_entity.type
_entity.pdbx_description
1 polymer ?
#
loop_
_entity_poly.entity_id
_entity_poly.type
_entity_poly.pdbx_seq_one_letter_code
_entity_poly.pdbx_strand_id
1 'polypeptide(L)'
;MNQPPRRENRIFELLRVYHRSRENIRVLLDMSDMALYEKMGFIDAWQEEMAEFFAQNGYCFACNRLLDRCGCEEPLRPRAQRTSA
;
A
#
# COMPACT_ATOMS: atom_id res chain seq x y z
N MET A 1 17.44 -23.63 12.79
CA MET A 1 17.62 -23.04 11.44
C MET A 1 16.45 -22.11 11.17
N ASN A 2 16.64 -20.80 11.29
CA ASN A 2 15.61 -19.82 10.94
C ASN A 2 15.72 -19.52 9.44
N GLN A 3 14.93 -20.22 8.64
CA GLN A 3 14.81 -19.95 7.22
C GLN A 3 14.07 -18.61 7.06
N PRO A 4 14.64 -17.60 6.37
CA PRO A 4 13.91 -16.36 6.11
C PRO A 4 12.61 -16.71 5.36
N PRO A 5 11.50 -16.05 5.68
CA PRO A 5 10.23 -16.33 5.02
C PRO A 5 10.41 -16.22 3.51
N ARG A 6 9.99 -17.27 2.78
CA ARG A 6 10.01 -17.26 1.31
C ARG A 6 9.26 -16.02 0.83
N ARG A 7 9.77 -15.36 -0.23
CA ARG A 7 9.20 -14.10 -0.74
C ARG A 7 7.68 -14.18 -0.94
N GLU A 8 7.19 -15.31 -1.45
CA GLU A 8 5.76 -15.61 -1.63
C GLU A 8 4.92 -15.51 -0.35
N ASN A 9 5.47 -15.89 0.81
CA ASN A 9 4.75 -15.76 2.09
C ASN A 9 4.60 -14.28 2.50
N ARG A 10 5.55 -13.43 2.09
CA ARG A 10 5.57 -12.01 2.46
C ARG A 10 4.43 -11.23 1.82
N ILE A 11 4.07 -11.51 0.56
CA ILE A 11 2.96 -10.79 -0.07
C ILE A 11 1.62 -11.08 0.63
N PHE A 12 1.39 -12.32 1.07
CA PHE A 12 0.18 -12.64 1.83
C PHE A 12 0.12 -11.98 3.21
N GLU A 13 1.28 -11.70 3.83
CA GLU A 13 1.35 -10.90 5.05
C GLU A 13 0.97 -9.44 4.78
N LEU A 14 1.51 -8.83 3.72
CA LEU A 14 1.16 -7.47 3.33
C LEU A 14 -0.33 -7.34 3.01
N LEU A 15 -0.89 -8.31 2.28
CA LEU A 15 -2.32 -8.33 1.97
C LEU A 15 -3.17 -8.46 3.24
N ARG A 16 -2.75 -9.26 4.22
CA ARG A 16 -3.43 -9.33 5.53
C ARG A 16 -3.43 -7.98 6.24
N VAL A 17 -2.29 -7.29 6.26
CA VAL A 17 -2.18 -5.94 6.87
C VAL A 17 -3.07 -4.95 6.13
N TYR A 18 -3.01 -4.94 4.79
CA TYR A 18 -3.84 -4.11 3.93
C TYR A 18 -5.34 -4.31 4.21
N HIS A 19 -5.82 -5.55 4.20
CA HIS A 19 -7.25 -5.83 4.41
C HIS A 19 -7.72 -5.42 5.80
N ARG A 20 -6.88 -5.62 6.83
CA ARG A 20 -7.18 -5.15 8.18
C ARG A 20 -7.22 -3.62 8.26
N SER A 21 -6.24 -2.95 7.65
CA SER A 21 -6.17 -1.48 7.61
C SER A 21 -7.37 -0.88 6.87
N ARG A 22 -7.74 -1.45 5.71
CA ARG A 22 -8.91 -1.06 4.94
C ARG A 22 -10.21 -1.18 5.75
N GLU A 23 -10.37 -2.27 6.48
CA GLU A 23 -11.56 -2.47 7.32
C GLU A 23 -11.63 -1.45 8.46
N ASN A 24 -10.49 -1.17 9.12
CA ASN A 24 -10.43 -0.15 10.15
C ASN A 24 -10.82 1.24 9.61
N ILE A 25 -10.36 1.59 8.42
CA ILE A 25 -10.69 2.87 7.78
C ILE A 25 -12.16 2.91 7.39
N ARG A 26 -12.69 1.82 6.83
CA ARG A 26 -14.11 1.73 6.51
C ARG A 26 -14.98 2.03 7.74
N VAL A 27 -14.67 1.41 8.88
CA VAL A 27 -15.37 1.64 10.15
C VAL A 27 -15.17 3.08 10.65
N LEU A 28 -13.94 3.60 10.62
CA LEU A 28 -13.64 4.97 11.04
C LEU A 28 -14.45 6.00 10.24
N LEU A 29 -14.47 5.84 8.91
CA LEU A 29 -15.19 6.74 8.02
C LEU A 29 -16.71 6.65 8.21
N ASP A 30 -17.25 5.46 8.45
CA ASP A 30 -18.67 5.23 8.71
C ASP A 30 -19.12 5.88 10.02
N MET A 31 -18.28 5.81 11.06
CA MET A 31 -18.53 6.40 12.37
C MET A 31 -18.24 7.91 12.46
N SER A 32 -17.65 8.50 11.41
CA SER A 32 -17.24 9.91 11.42
C SER A 32 -18.30 10.84 10.82
N ASP A 33 -18.47 12.00 11.45
CA ASP A 33 -19.27 13.12 10.95
C ASP A 33 -18.53 13.97 9.89
N MET A 34 -17.40 13.47 9.38
CA MET A 34 -16.61 14.16 8.35
C MET A 34 -17.46 14.44 7.11
N ALA A 35 -17.23 15.60 6.49
CA ALA A 35 -17.81 15.88 5.18
C ALA A 35 -17.22 14.94 4.13
N LEU A 36 -17.96 14.70 3.04
CA LEU A 36 -17.54 13.75 2.00
C LEU A 36 -16.15 14.07 1.43
N TYR A 37 -15.82 15.34 1.24
CA TYR A 37 -14.50 15.75 0.72
C TYR A 37 -13.36 15.45 1.71
N GLU A 38 -13.61 15.52 3.01
CA GLU A 38 -12.63 15.18 4.05
C GLU A 38 -12.39 13.67 4.06
N LYS A 39 -13.47 12.88 3.92
CA LYS A 39 -13.37 11.42 3.77
C LYS A 39 -12.55 11.03 2.54
N MET A 40 -12.73 11.75 1.42
CA MET A 40 -11.93 11.53 0.21
C MET A 40 -10.44 11.81 0.45
N GLY A 41 -10.11 12.97 1.03
CA GLY A 41 -8.71 13.30 1.34
C GLY A 41 -8.05 12.30 2.30
N PHE A 42 -8.82 11.78 3.25
CA PHE A 42 -8.35 10.72 4.15
C PHE A 42 -8.08 9.40 3.41
N ILE A 43 -8.96 9.00 2.48
CA ILE A 43 -8.78 7.80 1.66
C ILE A 43 -7.55 7.95 0.77
N ASP A 44 -7.35 9.12 0.15
CA ASP A 44 -6.20 9.37 -0.72
C ASP A 44 -4.88 9.26 0.04
N ALA A 45 -4.78 9.92 1.20
CA ALA A 45 -3.60 9.83 2.07
C ALA A 45 -3.32 8.38 2.51
N TRP A 46 -4.35 7.63 2.89
CA TRP A 46 -4.20 6.21 3.22
C TRP A 46 -3.72 5.37 2.03
N GLN A 47 -4.26 5.59 0.83
CA GLN A 47 -3.82 4.87 -0.36
C GLN A 47 -2.35 5.14 -0.67
N GLU A 48 -1.90 6.38 -0.48
CA GLU A 48 -0.49 6.74 -0.60
C GLU A 48 0.35 5.96 0.41
N GLU A 49 0.00 5.96 1.69
CA GLU A 49 0.71 5.19 2.73
C GLU A 49 0.78 3.70 2.39
N MET A 50 -0.31 3.09 1.90
CA MET A 50 -0.32 1.70 1.47
C MET A 50 0.62 1.48 0.27
N ALA A 51 0.65 2.39 -0.70
CA ALA A 51 1.60 2.31 -1.81
C ALA A 51 3.06 2.35 -1.31
N GLU A 52 3.37 3.18 -0.31
CA GLU A 52 4.67 3.26 0.36
C GLU A 52 5.03 1.94 1.04
N PHE A 53 4.10 1.43 1.84
CA PHE A 53 4.26 0.21 2.61
C PHE A 53 4.56 -0.99 1.71
N PHE A 54 3.83 -1.15 0.60
CA PHE A 54 4.10 -2.23 -0.37
C PHE A 54 5.45 -2.03 -1.06
N ALA A 55 5.79 -0.80 -1.46
CA ALA A 55 7.05 -0.50 -2.14
C ALA A 55 8.27 -0.77 -1.25
N GLN A 56 8.23 -0.38 0.03
CA GLN A 56 9.26 -0.67 1.03
C GLN A 56 9.45 -2.18 1.26
N ASN A 57 8.42 -2.98 0.99
CA ASN A 57 8.48 -4.44 1.05
C ASN A 57 8.80 -5.11 -0.29
N GLY A 58 9.06 -4.34 -1.35
CA GLY A 58 9.46 -4.83 -2.66
C GLY A 58 8.32 -5.26 -3.58
N TYR A 59 7.08 -4.86 -3.27
CA TYR A 59 5.88 -5.20 -4.04
C TYR A 59 5.21 -3.96 -4.62
N CYS A 60 4.58 -4.13 -5.78
CA CYS A 60 3.67 -3.13 -6.34
C CYS A 60 2.33 -3.21 -5.61
N PHE A 61 1.80 -2.09 -5.11
CA PHE A 61 0.49 -2.05 -4.47
C PHE A 61 -0.67 -2.38 -5.43
N ALA A 62 -0.56 -1.97 -6.70
CA ALA A 62 -1.61 -2.18 -7.68
C ALA A 62 -1.72 -3.64 -8.15
N CYS A 63 -0.60 -4.29 -8.49
CA CYS A 63 -0.60 -5.65 -9.05
C CYS A 63 -0.06 -6.73 -8.11
N ASN A 64 0.44 -6.36 -6.92
CA ASN A 64 0.99 -7.27 -5.92
C ASN A 64 2.19 -8.12 -6.38
N ARG A 65 2.75 -7.81 -7.56
CA ARG A 65 3.99 -8.43 -8.07
C ARG A 65 5.21 -7.78 -7.43
N LEU A 66 6.33 -8.48 -7.43
CA LEU A 66 7.62 -7.88 -7.11
C LEU A 66 7.87 -6.68 -8.05
N LEU A 67 8.48 -5.62 -7.52
CA LEU A 67 8.71 -4.37 -8.27
C LEU A 67 9.55 -4.59 -9.55
N ASP A 68 10.47 -5.56 -9.54
CA ASP A 68 11.27 -5.96 -10.72
C ASP A 68 10.48 -6.67 -11.82
N ARG A 69 9.25 -7.10 -11.51
CA ARG A 69 8.31 -7.79 -12.42
C ARG A 69 7.00 -7.04 -12.60
N CYS A 70 6.92 -5.82 -12.10
CA CYS A 70 5.77 -4.95 -12.26
C CYS A 70 5.72 -4.41 -13.70
N GLY A 71 4.53 -4.42 -14.31
CA GLY A 71 4.27 -3.86 -15.63
C GLY A 71 3.14 -2.83 -15.63
N CYS A 72 2.77 -2.29 -14.46
CA CYS A 72 1.76 -1.23 -14.37
C CYS A 72 2.29 0.04 -15.07
N GLU A 73 1.49 0.62 -15.97
CA GLU A 73 1.84 1.83 -16.73
C GLU A 73 2.10 3.03 -15.81
N GLU A 74 1.45 3.05 -14.66
CA GLU A 74 1.86 3.82 -13.49
C GLU A 74 1.98 2.84 -12.30
N PRO A 75 3.17 2.67 -11.69
CA PRO A 75 3.15 2.39 -10.26
C PRO A 75 2.41 3.57 -9.62
N LEU A 76 1.54 3.33 -8.63
CA LEU A 76 0.81 4.38 -7.88
C LEU A 76 1.74 5.40 -7.17
N ARG A 77 3.04 5.40 -7.48
CA ARG A 77 4.03 6.44 -7.22
C ARG A 77 4.97 6.58 -8.42
N PRO A 78 5.30 7.81 -8.85
CA PRO A 78 6.51 8.06 -9.61
C PRO A 78 7.70 7.47 -8.86
N ARG A 79 8.58 6.78 -9.58
CA ARG A 79 9.89 6.33 -9.07
C ARG A 79 10.50 7.49 -8.28
N ALA A 80 10.68 7.33 -6.97
CA ALA A 80 11.25 8.36 -6.11
C ALA A 80 12.48 8.91 -6.83
N GLN A 81 12.43 10.18 -7.23
CA GLN A 81 13.57 10.83 -7.85
C GLN A 81 14.68 10.73 -6.81
N ARG A 82 15.71 9.91 -7.09
CA ARG A 82 16.96 9.95 -6.34
C ARG A 82 17.43 11.38 -6.49
N THR A 83 17.33 12.17 -5.42
CA THR A 83 17.99 13.46 -5.33
C THR A 83 19.46 13.21 -5.63
N SER A 84 19.85 13.60 -6.84
CA SER A 84 21.24 13.75 -7.25
C SER A 84 21.44 15.25 -7.32
N ALA A 85 21.83 15.83 -6.18
CA ALA A 85 22.53 17.10 -6.04
C ALA A 85 23.04 17.18 -4.60
#